data_AF-A0A2Z5N167-F1
#
_entry.id   AF-A0A2Z5N167-F1
#
_cell.length_a   1.000
_cell.length_b   1.000
_cell.length_c   1.000
_cell.angle_alpha   90.00
_cell.angle_beta   90.00
_cell.angle_gamma   90.00
#
_symmetry.space_group_name_H-M   'P 1'
#
loop_
_entity.id
_entity.type
_entity.pdbx_description
1 polymer ?
#
loop_
_entity_poly.entity_id
_entity_poly.type
_entity_poly.pdbx_seq_one_letter_code
_entity_poly.pdbx_strand_id
1 'polypeptide(L)'
;MTPERFRTIVAAYGSDARRWPDGERAAAEAWARANPRDALLALDDAADLDAWLAYDMVAPPAPALVERIVATAPAPAPQRARRRGTVWWSGAAFAGVGLAGALAGAVAVSILMLGSAPPSQYEPGYLTTTFGGPSVDWSEQ
;
A
#
# COMPACT_ATOMS: atom_id res chain seq x y z
N MET A 1 20.82 -4.74 -28.54
CA MET A 1 22.02 -3.91 -28.27
C MET A 1 23.26 -4.63 -28.78
N THR A 2 24.32 -3.91 -29.15
CA THR A 2 25.59 -4.54 -29.56
C THR A 2 26.40 -4.99 -28.34
N PRO A 3 27.25 -6.04 -28.46
CA PRO A 3 28.12 -6.49 -27.38
C PRO A 3 29.04 -5.38 -26.84
N GLU A 4 29.56 -4.53 -27.73
CA GLU A 4 30.46 -3.42 -27.38
C GLU A 4 29.75 -2.37 -26.52
N ARG A 5 28.48 -2.09 -26.84
CA ARG A 5 27.68 -1.14 -26.06
C ARG A 5 27.34 -1.69 -24.69
N PHE A 6 27.01 -2.98 -24.60
CA PHE A 6 26.82 -3.65 -23.31
C PHE A 6 28.08 -3.56 -22.43
N ARG A 7 29.25 -3.90 -22.98
CA ARG A 7 30.53 -3.80 -22.27
C ARG A 7 30.83 -2.37 -21.82
N THR A 8 30.51 -1.37 -22.64
CA THR A 8 30.68 0.04 -22.27
C THR A 8 29.79 0.43 -21.10
N ILE A 9 28.53 -0.02 -21.08
CA ILE A 9 27.61 0.23 -19.95
C ILE A 9 28.15 -0.43 -18.68
N VAL A 10 28.53 -1.70 -18.74
CA VAL A 10 29.04 -2.43 -17.57
C VAL A 10 30.34 -1.80 -17.06
N ALA A 11 31.26 -1.42 -17.94
CA ALA A 11 32.50 -0.76 -17.54
C ALA A 11 32.29 0.63 -16.92
N ALA A 12 31.26 1.37 -17.34
CA ALA A 12 30.99 2.72 -16.85
C ALA A 12 30.13 2.76 -15.58
N TYR A 13 29.20 1.82 -15.43
CA TYR A 13 28.18 1.83 -14.37
C TYR A 13 28.30 0.66 -13.37
N GLY A 14 29.19 -0.29 -13.65
CA GLY A 14 29.43 -1.47 -12.83
C GLY A 14 28.46 -2.62 -13.10
N SER A 15 28.54 -3.61 -12.22
CA SER A 15 27.80 -4.88 -12.31
C SER A 15 26.31 -4.76 -11.95
N ASP A 16 25.92 -3.70 -11.22
CA ASP A 16 24.54 -3.50 -10.76
C ASP A 16 23.66 -2.86 -11.85
N ALA A 17 22.74 -3.65 -12.41
CA ALA A 17 21.82 -3.22 -13.47
C ALA A 17 20.97 -2.01 -13.10
N ARG A 18 20.71 -1.77 -11.81
CA ARG A 18 19.94 -0.61 -11.33
C ARG A 18 20.66 0.71 -11.57
N ARG A 19 21.99 0.68 -11.72
CA ARG A 19 22.83 1.86 -11.99
C ARG A 19 22.94 2.17 -13.48
N TRP A 20 22.50 1.26 -14.35
CA TRP A 20 22.61 1.46 -15.79
C TRP A 20 21.65 2.56 -16.29
N PRO A 21 21.98 3.23 -17.41
CA PRO A 21 21.14 4.28 -17.99
C PRO A 21 19.71 3.81 -18.24
N ASP A 22 18.71 4.58 -17.81
CA ASP A 22 17.29 4.18 -17.90
C ASP A 22 16.86 3.81 -19.33
N GLY A 23 17.32 4.56 -20.34
CA GLY A 23 16.99 4.33 -21.75
C GLY A 23 17.59 3.04 -22.34
N GLU A 24 18.62 2.48 -21.72
CA GLU A 24 19.35 1.31 -22.24
C GLU A 24 19.28 0.10 -21.31
N ARG A 25 18.83 0.25 -20.07
CA ARG A 25 18.76 -0.81 -19.05
C ARG A 25 17.99 -2.03 -19.54
N ALA A 26 16.77 -1.83 -20.03
CA ALA A 26 15.93 -2.94 -20.52
C ALA A 26 16.59 -3.68 -21.70
N ALA A 27 17.27 -2.95 -22.59
CA ALA A 27 17.98 -3.53 -23.72
C ALA A 27 19.25 -4.30 -23.27
N ALA A 28 19.94 -3.82 -22.24
CA ALA A 28 21.10 -4.46 -21.63
C ALA A 28 20.71 -5.75 -20.89
N GLU A 29 19.65 -5.72 -20.10
CA GLU A 29 19.12 -6.90 -19.42
C GLU A 29 18.60 -7.96 -20.41
N ALA A 30 17.94 -7.53 -21.49
CA ALA A 30 17.53 -8.43 -22.57
C ALA A 30 18.74 -9.05 -23.28
N TRP A 31 19.78 -8.25 -23.56
CA TRP A 31 21.02 -8.74 -24.17
C TRP A 31 21.76 -9.73 -23.25
N ALA A 32 21.84 -9.43 -21.96
CA ALA A 32 22.48 -10.29 -20.97
C ALA A 32 21.77 -11.65 -20.84
N ARG A 33 20.43 -11.66 -20.84
CA ARG A 33 19.65 -12.91 -20.84
C ARG A 33 19.84 -13.72 -22.13
N ALA A 34 19.97 -13.04 -23.27
CA ALA A 34 20.20 -13.71 -24.55
C ALA A 34 21.64 -14.24 -24.72
N ASN A 35 22.62 -13.63 -24.06
CA ASN A 35 24.05 -13.96 -24.18
C ASN A 35 24.68 -14.18 -22.79
N PRO A 36 24.24 -15.22 -22.04
CA PRO A 36 24.59 -15.37 -20.63
C PRO A 36 26.10 -15.54 -20.39
N ARG A 37 26.83 -16.21 -21.29
CA ARG A 37 28.29 -16.41 -21.13
C ARG A 37 29.07 -15.10 -21.25
N ASP A 38 28.79 -14.33 -22.29
CA ASP A 38 29.48 -13.05 -22.52
C ASP A 38 29.08 -12.01 -21.48
N ALA A 39 27.82 -12.05 -21.05
CA ALA A 39 27.33 -11.20 -19.97
C ALA A 39 28.00 -11.54 -18.64
N LEU A 40 28.10 -12.82 -18.29
CA LEU A 40 28.78 -13.26 -17.07
C LEU A 40 30.23 -12.78 -17.05
N LEU A 41 30.99 -12.98 -18.13
CA LEU A 41 32.38 -12.52 -18.20
C LEU A 41 32.50 -11.01 -17.95
N ALA A 42 31.69 -10.20 -18.62
CA ALA A 42 31.76 -8.74 -18.44
C ALA A 42 31.27 -8.29 -17.05
N LEU A 43 30.29 -8.97 -16.46
CA LEU A 43 29.73 -8.63 -15.15
C LEU A 43 30.65 -9.06 -14.00
N ASP A 44 31.34 -10.19 -14.13
CA ASP A 44 32.26 -10.71 -13.10
C ASP A 44 33.46 -9.79 -12.94
N ASP A 45 34.08 -9.38 -14.06
CA ASP A 45 35.17 -8.39 -14.08
C ASP A 45 34.76 -7.07 -13.37
N ALA A 46 33.53 -6.61 -13.61
CA ALA A 46 33.01 -5.40 -12.97
C ALA A 46 32.63 -5.61 -11.50
N ALA A 47 32.11 -6.79 -11.15
CA ALA A 47 31.72 -7.14 -9.78
C ALA A 47 32.94 -7.23 -8.86
N ASP A 48 34.05 -7.79 -9.35
CA ASP A 48 35.32 -7.84 -8.61
C ASP A 48 35.84 -6.43 -8.30
N LEU A 49 35.82 -5.53 -9.29
CA LEU A 49 36.19 -4.13 -9.08
C LEU A 49 35.24 -3.43 -8.10
N ASP A 50 33.93 -3.61 -8.26
CA ASP A 50 32.91 -3.06 -7.37
C ASP A 50 33.14 -3.54 -5.92
N ALA A 51 33.51 -4.82 -5.73
CA ALA A 51 33.82 -5.38 -4.43
C ALA A 51 35.08 -4.76 -3.81
N TRP A 52 36.13 -4.56 -4.61
CA TRP A 52 37.35 -3.89 -4.16
C TRP A 52 37.08 -2.46 -3.70
N LEU A 53 36.30 -1.71 -4.47
CA LEU A 53 35.91 -0.34 -4.12
C LEU A 53 35.00 -0.29 -2.88
N ALA A 54 34.17 -1.31 -2.66
CA ALA A 54 33.30 -1.39 -1.49
C ALA A 54 34.07 -1.58 -0.17
N TYR A 55 35.33 -2.04 -0.20
CA TYR A 55 36.17 -2.12 1.00
C TYR A 55 36.70 -0.77 1.47
N ASP A 56 36.72 0.24 0.59
CA ASP A 56 37.15 1.59 0.96
C ASP A 56 36.06 2.29 1.79
N MET A 57 36.14 2.10 3.11
CA MET A 57 35.22 2.71 4.06
C MET A 57 35.74 4.08 4.47
N VAL A 58 35.05 5.14 4.03
CA VAL A 58 35.34 6.51 4.45
C VAL A 58 35.01 6.69 5.93
N ALA A 59 35.94 7.29 6.69
CA ALA A 59 35.71 7.62 8.08
C ALA A 59 34.47 8.53 8.25
N PRO A 60 33.67 8.37 9.34
CA PRO A 60 32.52 9.22 9.56
C PRO A 60 32.92 10.70 9.61
N PRO A 61 32.11 11.61 9.05
CA PRO A 61 32.44 13.03 9.01
C PRO A 61 32.55 13.60 10.43
N ALA A 62 33.46 14.56 10.61
CA ALA A 62 33.61 15.25 11.89
C ALA A 62 32.30 15.95 12.31
N PRO A 63 31.91 15.91 13.60
CA PRO A 63 30.69 16.56 14.08
C PRO A 63 30.56 18.04 13.67
N ALA A 64 31.69 18.77 13.68
CA ALA A 64 31.74 20.17 13.26
C ALA A 64 31.32 20.40 11.79
N LEU A 65 31.57 19.43 10.89
CA LEU A 65 31.12 19.51 9.50
C LEU A 65 29.60 19.42 9.42
N VAL A 66 29.00 18.50 10.20
CA VAL A 66 27.56 18.30 10.27
C VAL A 66 26.88 19.57 10.80
N GLU A 67 27.40 20.14 11.89
CA GLU A 67 26.91 21.40 12.46
C GLU A 67 26.97 22.55 11.45
N ARG A 68 28.08 22.68 10.71
CA ARG A 68 28.21 23.71 9.68
C ARG A 68 27.19 23.53 8.56
N ILE A 69 26.98 22.30 8.08
CA ILE A 69 25.97 22.01 7.04
C ILE A 69 24.57 22.42 7.52
N VAL A 70 24.22 22.04 8.76
CA VAL A 70 22.92 22.40 9.37
C VAL A 70 22.77 23.91 9.51
N ALA A 71 23.82 24.61 9.95
CA ALA A 71 23.80 26.07 10.08
C ALA A 71 23.66 26.79 8.73
N THR A 72 24.20 26.21 7.65
CA THR A 72 24.08 26.74 6.28
C THR A 72 22.79 26.33 5.57
N ALA A 73 21.98 25.46 6.16
CA ALA A 73 20.74 25.02 5.54
C ALA A 73 19.78 26.20 5.38
N PRO A 74 19.17 26.40 4.21
CA PRO A 74 18.15 27.43 4.03
C PRO A 74 17.04 27.25 5.06
N ALA A 75 16.73 28.30 5.82
CA ALA A 75 15.66 28.24 6.80
C ALA A 75 14.35 27.79 6.12
N PRO A 76 13.62 26.80 6.67
CA PRO A 76 12.36 26.39 6.09
C PRO A 76 11.41 27.59 6.05
N ALA A 77 10.89 27.89 4.85
CA ALA A 77 9.96 28.99 4.66
C ALA A 77 8.83 28.95 5.71
N PRO A 78 8.41 30.11 6.25
CA PRO A 78 7.44 30.19 7.36
C PRO A 78 6.08 29.53 7.06
N GLN A 79 5.80 29.22 5.79
CA GLN A 79 4.60 28.50 5.36
C GLN A 79 4.49 27.07 5.93
N ARG A 80 5.61 26.38 6.20
CA ARG A 80 5.56 24.98 6.69
C ARG A 80 5.18 24.91 8.18
N ALA A 81 5.57 25.91 8.97
CA ALA A 81 5.17 26.04 10.38
C ALA A 81 3.67 26.36 10.52
N ARG A 82 3.14 27.22 9.63
CA ARG A 82 1.71 27.59 9.61
C ARG A 82 0.77 26.41 9.32
N ARG A 83 1.17 25.47 8.43
CA ARG A 83 0.38 24.28 8.11
C ARG A 83 0.31 23.24 9.23
N ARG A 84 1.28 23.20 10.14
CA ARG A 84 1.24 22.29 11.30
C ARG A 84 0.21 22.71 12.35
N GLY A 85 -0.01 24.03 12.51
CA GLY A 85 -1.02 24.56 13.42
C GLY A 85 -2.46 24.25 12.99
N THR A 86 -2.75 24.25 11.69
CA THR A 86 -4.11 24.01 11.17
C THR A 86 -4.51 22.54 11.17
N VAL A 87 -3.56 21.62 10.97
CA VAL A 87 -3.85 20.17 10.97
C VAL A 87 -4.19 19.66 12.39
N TRP A 88 -3.56 20.20 13.43
CA TRP A 88 -3.88 19.84 14.82
C TRP A 88 -5.31 20.27 15.21
N TRP A 89 -5.77 21.42 14.73
CA TRP A 89 -7.14 21.91 14.92
C TRP A 89 -8.19 21.15 14.09
N SER A 90 -7.78 20.44 13.05
CA SER A 90 -8.70 19.65 12.22
C SER A 90 -9.28 18.45 12.99
N GLY A 91 -8.57 17.94 14.00
CA GLY A 91 -9.09 16.89 14.90
C GLY A 91 -10.22 17.37 15.82
N ALA A 92 -10.22 18.64 16.23
CA ALA A 92 -11.26 19.21 17.10
C ALA A 92 -12.59 19.44 16.36
N ALA A 93 -12.55 19.70 15.05
CA ALA A 93 -13.75 19.87 14.23
C ALA A 93 -14.57 18.56 14.10
N PHE A 94 -13.92 17.39 14.11
CA PHE A 94 -14.61 16.09 14.05
C PHE A 94 -15.30 15.70 15.38
N ALA A 95 -14.90 16.29 16.51
CA ALA A 95 -15.54 16.01 17.81
C ALA A 95 -17.00 16.52 17.89
N GLY A 96 -17.37 17.54 17.10
CA GLY A 96 -18.72 18.11 17.10
C GLY A 96 -19.77 17.27 16.35
N VAL A 97 -19.37 16.62 15.25
CA VAL A 97 -20.31 15.86 14.40
C VAL A 97 -20.73 14.54 15.06
N GLY A 98 -19.86 13.92 15.85
CA GLY A 98 -20.16 12.66 16.56
C GLY A 98 -21.29 12.77 17.58
N LEU A 99 -21.42 13.92 18.26
CA LEU A 99 -22.42 14.11 19.32
C LEU A 99 -23.84 14.26 18.76
N ALA A 100 -23.99 14.96 17.63
CA ALA A 100 -25.29 15.09 16.94
C ALA A 100 -25.74 13.77 16.30
N GLY A 101 -24.81 13.01 15.73
CA GLY A 101 -25.10 11.68 15.15
C GLY A 101 -25.54 10.65 16.21
N ALA A 102 -24.90 10.66 17.40
CA ALA A 102 -25.25 9.74 18.48
C ALA A 102 -26.67 9.98 19.03
N LEU A 103 -27.08 11.24 19.21
CA LEU A 103 -28.43 11.57 19.66
C LEU A 103 -29.51 11.18 18.63
N ALA A 104 -29.26 11.42 17.34
CA ALA A 104 -30.19 11.01 16.29
C ALA A 104 -30.35 9.47 16.20
N GLY A 105 -29.24 8.73 16.33
CA GLY A 105 -29.25 7.26 16.35
C GLY A 105 -30.01 6.69 17.56
N ALA A 106 -29.81 7.24 18.75
CA ALA A 106 -30.50 6.80 19.96
C ALA A 106 -32.02 6.98 19.87
N VAL A 107 -32.48 8.10 19.31
CA VAL A 107 -33.92 8.35 19.09
C VAL A 107 -34.51 7.37 18.08
N ALA A 108 -33.83 7.10 16.97
CA ALA A 108 -34.31 6.16 15.96
C ALA A 108 -34.44 4.73 16.50
N VAL A 109 -33.46 4.26 17.27
CA VAL A 109 -33.50 2.92 17.90
C VAL A 109 -34.63 2.83 18.93
N SER A 110 -34.87 3.88 19.71
CA SER A 110 -35.95 3.88 20.70
C SER A 110 -37.33 3.79 20.06
N ILE A 111 -37.56 4.45 18.92
CA ILE A 111 -38.81 4.37 18.17
C ILE A 111 -38.99 2.96 17.58
N LEU A 112 -37.92 2.37 17.05
CA LEU A 112 -37.96 1.04 16.45
C LEU A 112 -38.24 -0.06 17.49
N MET A 113 -37.63 0.01 18.67
CA MET A 113 -37.85 -0.94 19.77
C MET A 113 -39.27 -0.84 20.34
N LEU A 114 -39.84 0.37 20.41
CA LEU A 114 -41.21 0.57 20.88
C LEU A 114 -42.25 0.08 19.85
N GLY A 115 -41.90 0.03 18.57
CA GLY A 115 -42.73 -0.52 17.49
C GLY A 115 -42.71 -2.05 17.40
N SER A 116 -41.72 -2.73 17.99
CA SER A 116 -41.60 -4.19 17.98
C SER A 116 -42.16 -4.81 19.26
N ALA A 117 -43.49 -5.00 19.33
CA ALA A 117 -44.09 -5.87 20.34
C ALA A 117 -43.64 -7.33 20.10
N PRO A 118 -43.27 -8.11 21.14
CA PRO A 118 -42.80 -9.48 20.96
C PRO A 118 -43.92 -10.38 20.44
N PRO A 119 -43.67 -11.30 19.49
CA PRO A 119 -44.67 -12.24 19.04
C PRO A 119 -44.98 -13.25 20.16
N SER A 120 -46.24 -13.27 20.59
CA SER A 120 -46.80 -14.36 21.40
C SER A 120 -46.73 -15.67 20.60
N GLN A 121 -45.89 -16.60 21.04
CA GLN A 121 -45.85 -17.96 20.53
C GLN A 121 -46.81 -18.82 21.36
N TYR A 122 -47.90 -19.30 20.76
CA TYR A 122 -48.64 -20.46 21.22
C TYR A 122 -49.35 -21.08 20.02
N GLU A 123 -48.82 -22.22 19.54
CA GLU A 123 -49.53 -23.49 19.35
C GLU A 123 -48.57 -24.50 18.65
N PRO A 124 -48.09 -25.53 19.35
CA PRO A 124 -47.72 -26.76 18.66
C PRO A 124 -48.20 -28.01 19.41
N GLY A 125 -49.02 -28.79 18.72
CA GLY A 125 -49.58 -30.07 19.16
C GLY A 125 -51.03 -30.07 18.72
N TYR A 126 -51.42 -30.72 17.62
CA TYR A 126 -51.31 -32.16 17.45
C TYR A 126 -51.08 -32.54 15.97
N LEU A 127 -49.95 -33.20 15.75
CA LEU A 127 -49.80 -34.42 14.95
C LEU A 127 -50.64 -34.58 13.68
N THR A 128 -49.94 -34.38 12.56
CA THR A 128 -50.18 -35.14 11.33
C THR A 128 -49.79 -36.60 11.55
N THR A 129 -50.68 -37.55 11.23
CA THR A 129 -50.30 -38.90 10.83
C THR A 129 -51.32 -39.44 9.84
N THR A 130 -50.81 -39.76 8.65
CA THR A 130 -51.13 -40.94 7.84
C THR A 130 -52.52 -41.08 7.17
N PHE A 131 -52.47 -41.11 5.83
CA PHE A 131 -53.44 -41.62 4.84
C PHE A 131 -54.86 -40.99 4.75
N GLY A 132 -55.25 -40.63 3.52
CA GLY A 132 -56.63 -40.84 3.08
C GLY A 132 -57.37 -39.69 2.40
N GLY A 133 -57.02 -39.40 1.14
CA GLY A 133 -58.03 -39.23 0.08
C GLY A 133 -58.88 -37.94 0.03
N PRO A 134 -59.58 -37.70 -1.10
CA PRO A 134 -59.49 -36.44 -1.82
C PRO A 134 -60.86 -35.77 -2.04
N SER A 135 -60.85 -34.55 -2.57
CA SER A 135 -61.72 -34.24 -3.71
C SER A 135 -61.15 -33.07 -4.49
N VAL A 136 -60.60 -33.40 -5.64
CA VAL A 136 -60.53 -32.48 -6.77
C VAL A 136 -61.97 -32.12 -7.10
N ASP A 137 -62.28 -30.82 -7.14
CA ASP A 137 -63.27 -30.33 -8.10
C ASP A 137 -62.75 -29.02 -8.69
N TRP A 138 -62.19 -29.15 -9.89
CA TRP A 138 -62.09 -28.08 -10.86
C TRP A 138 -63.18 -28.35 -11.87
N SER A 139 -64.25 -27.56 -11.89
CA SER A 139 -65.14 -27.29 -13.02
C SER A 139 -66.23 -26.34 -12.52
N GLU A 140 -66.12 -25.05 -12.79
CA GLU A 140 -66.56 -24.37 -14.01
C GLU A 140 -68.06 -24.02 -14.03
N GLN A 141 -68.28 -22.73 -14.34
CA GLN A 141 -69.47 -22.08 -14.91
C GLN A 141 -70.61 -21.68 -13.97
#